data_AF-A0A9C8G818-F1
#
_entry.id   AF-A0A9C8G818-F1
#
_cell.length_a   1.000
_cell.length_b   1.000
_cell.length_c   1.000
_cell.angle_alpha   90.00
_cell.angle_beta   90.00
_cell.angle_gamma   90.00
#
_symmetry.space_group_name_H-M   'P 1'
#
loop_
_entity.id
_entity.type
_entity.pdbx_description
1 polymer ?
#
loop_
_entity_poly.entity_id
_entity_poly.type
_entity_poly.pdbx_seq_one_letter_code
_entity_poly.pdbx_strand_id
1 'polypeptide(L)'
;MNERRPGVRDLWAQLRIKITLPYALLAIFIAFATAYLVTNLLANLLQDRFHAALIDAGHKATDTVVQIEREQLAVWRTIAYTEGFAEAVAAGDGDGAALLALPLLANANLDALEILDSQGRPLNAQHHVPGGHALDYATGPGADYRQWQSVTRILTEQVDDIG
;
A
#
# COMPACT_ATOMS: atom_id res chain seq x y z
N MET A 1 -32.97 37.58 72.47
CA MET A 1 -34.09 36.61 72.47
C MET A 1 -34.49 36.32 71.03
N ASN A 2 -34.03 35.22 70.42
CA ASN A 2 -34.77 34.44 69.42
C ASN A 2 -33.98 33.16 69.06
N GLU A 3 -34.11 32.11 69.86
CA GLU A 3 -33.56 30.79 69.53
C GLU A 3 -34.49 30.11 68.51
N ARG A 4 -34.05 30.03 67.25
CA ARG A 4 -34.77 29.30 66.19
C ARG A 4 -34.67 27.80 66.49
N ARG A 5 -35.76 27.20 66.97
CA ARG A 5 -35.88 25.75 67.11
C ARG A 5 -35.87 25.10 65.72
N PRO A 6 -35.00 24.11 65.43
CA PRO A 6 -35.03 23.40 64.16
C PRO A 6 -36.34 22.60 64.06
N GLY A 7 -37.03 22.76 62.92
CA GLY A 7 -38.27 22.05 62.67
C GLY A 7 -38.02 20.55 62.50
N VAL A 8 -38.96 19.71 62.93
CA VAL A 8 -38.87 18.24 62.87
C VAL A 8 -38.46 17.74 61.48
N ARG A 9 -38.84 18.46 60.41
CA ARG A 9 -38.46 18.21 59.01
C ARG A 9 -36.94 18.26 58.75
N ASP A 10 -36.20 19.16 59.38
CA ASP A 10 -34.74 19.30 59.19
C ASP A 10 -33.98 18.14 59.85
N LEU A 11 -34.49 17.64 60.98
CA LEU A 11 -33.92 16.48 61.67
C LEU A 11 -34.09 15.19 60.86
N TRP A 12 -35.26 14.98 60.23
CA TRP A 12 -35.49 13.85 59.31
C TRP A 12 -34.61 13.94 58.06
N ALA A 13 -34.39 15.13 57.50
CA ALA A 13 -33.51 15.34 56.35
C ALA A 13 -32.02 15.05 56.69
N GLN A 14 -31.55 15.46 57.88
CA GLN A 14 -30.19 15.19 58.35
C GLN A 14 -29.92 13.70 58.58
N LEU A 15 -30.88 12.95 59.15
CA LEU A 15 -30.74 11.49 59.29
C LEU A 15 -30.71 10.80 57.92
N ARG A 16 -31.58 11.21 56.98
CA ARG A 16 -31.65 10.60 55.64
C ARG A 16 -30.37 10.82 54.85
N ILE A 17 -29.78 12.02 54.91
CA ILE A 17 -28.47 12.30 54.30
C ILE A 17 -27.37 11.45 54.92
N LYS A 18 -27.30 11.31 56.25
CA LYS A 18 -26.27 10.48 56.91
C LYS A 18 -26.34 9.00 56.52
N ILE A 19 -27.52 8.50 56.18
CA ILE A 19 -27.72 7.08 55.80
C ILE A 19 -27.55 6.87 54.29
N THR A 20 -28.07 7.76 53.44
CA THR A 20 -28.03 7.58 51.97
C THR A 20 -26.71 8.01 51.34
N LEU A 21 -26.00 8.99 51.91
CA LEU A 21 -24.72 9.49 51.39
C LEU A 21 -23.64 8.39 51.18
N PRO A 22 -23.38 7.47 52.14
CA PRO A 22 -22.37 6.43 51.93
C PRO A 22 -22.71 5.48 50.76
N TYR A 23 -23.99 5.14 50.58
CA TYR A 23 -24.44 4.31 49.46
C TYR A 23 -24.37 5.05 48.13
N ALA A 24 -24.72 6.34 48.10
CA ALA A 24 -24.60 7.16 46.90
C ALA A 24 -23.13 7.32 46.48
N LEU A 25 -22.22 7.50 47.43
CA LEU A 25 -20.78 7.52 47.16
C LEU A 25 -20.29 6.19 46.59
N LEU A 26 -20.71 5.05 47.16
CA LEU A 26 -20.37 3.74 46.62
C LEU A 26 -20.86 3.57 45.18
N ALA A 27 -22.10 3.96 44.89
CA ALA A 27 -22.67 3.90 43.55
C ALA A 27 -21.85 4.75 42.54
N ILE A 28 -21.42 5.94 42.95
CA ILE A 28 -20.55 6.81 42.14
C ILE A 28 -19.19 6.13 41.87
N PHE A 29 -18.58 5.53 42.90
CA PHE A 29 -17.31 4.79 42.74
C PHE A 29 -17.46 3.62 41.76
N ILE A 30 -18.54 2.85 41.86
CA ILE A 30 -18.82 1.73 40.95
C ILE A 30 -19.03 2.25 39.53
N ALA A 31 -19.78 3.34 39.35
CA ALA A 31 -19.99 3.94 38.03
C ALA A 31 -18.67 4.35 37.38
N PHE A 32 -17.78 5.02 38.13
CA PHE A 32 -16.44 5.37 37.64
C PHE A 32 -15.58 4.15 37.34
N ALA A 33 -15.55 3.16 38.22
CA ALA A 33 -14.78 1.93 38.02
C ALA A 33 -15.24 1.17 36.76
N THR A 34 -16.56 1.09 36.56
CA THR A 34 -17.16 0.43 35.40
C THR A 34 -16.85 1.19 34.11
N ALA A 35 -17.05 2.51 34.11
CA ALA A 35 -16.73 3.36 32.96
C ALA A 35 -15.25 3.28 32.59
N TYR A 36 -14.36 3.29 33.59
CA TYR A 36 -12.93 3.15 33.39
C TYR A 36 -12.57 1.80 32.77
N LEU A 37 -13.12 0.69 33.30
CA LEU A 37 -12.84 -0.65 32.80
C LEU A 37 -13.30 -0.83 31.35
N VAL A 38 -14.52 -0.38 31.03
CA VAL A 38 -15.06 -0.44 29.66
C VAL A 38 -14.22 0.41 28.70
N THR A 39 -13.83 1.61 29.11
CA THR A 39 -13.00 2.50 28.30
C THR A 39 -11.64 1.87 28.01
N ASN A 40 -11.00 1.29 29.03
CA ASN A 40 -9.71 0.64 28.88
C ASN A 40 -9.79 -0.61 27.98
N LEU A 41 -10.83 -1.42 28.16
CA LEU A 41 -11.07 -2.58 27.30
C LEU A 41 -11.26 -2.15 25.84
N LEU A 42 -12.10 -1.15 25.61
CA LEU A 42 -12.36 -0.64 24.27
C LEU A 42 -11.08 -0.07 23.65
N ALA A 43 -10.32 0.73 24.40
CA ALA A 43 -9.04 1.28 23.94
C ALA A 43 -8.06 0.19 23.52
N ASN A 44 -7.91 -0.87 24.32
CA ASN A 44 -7.05 -2.00 24.00
C ASN A 44 -7.53 -2.74 22.73
N LEU A 45 -8.83 -3.00 22.62
CA LEU A 45 -9.40 -3.64 21.43
C LEU A 45 -9.18 -2.80 20.15
N LEU A 46 -9.33 -1.48 20.25
CA LEU A 46 -9.04 -0.58 19.13
C LEU A 46 -7.55 -0.63 18.78
N GLN A 47 -6.66 -0.56 19.78
CA GLN A 47 -5.22 -0.62 19.57
C GLN A 47 -4.79 -1.91 18.86
N ASP A 48 -5.28 -3.06 19.31
CA ASP A 48 -4.98 -4.36 18.70
C ASP A 48 -5.46 -4.41 17.25
N ARG A 49 -6.69 -3.95 16.98
CA ARG A 49 -7.23 -3.88 15.62
C ARG A 49 -6.46 -2.91 14.73
N PHE A 50 -6.08 -1.73 15.24
CA PHE A 50 -5.29 -0.76 14.49
C PHE A 50 -3.93 -1.34 14.12
N HIS A 51 -3.26 -2.02 15.06
CA HIS A 51 -1.98 -2.65 14.80
C HIS A 51 -2.10 -3.78 13.76
N ALA A 52 -3.08 -4.65 13.91
CA ALA A 52 -3.37 -5.72 12.94
C ALA A 52 -3.68 -5.16 11.54
N ALA A 53 -4.49 -4.11 11.46
CA ALA A 53 -4.82 -3.45 10.20
C ALA A 53 -3.60 -2.81 9.52
N LEU A 54 -2.65 -2.26 10.30
CA LEU A 54 -1.41 -1.70 9.77
C LEU A 54 -0.49 -2.78 9.19
N ILE A 55 -0.37 -3.93 9.88
CA ILE A 55 0.42 -5.06 9.38
C ILE A 55 -0.21 -5.63 8.12
N ASP A 56 -1.52 -5.87 8.13
CA ASP A 56 -2.25 -6.40 6.96
C ASP A 56 -2.16 -5.45 5.77
N ALA A 57 -2.32 -4.14 5.99
CA ALA A 57 -2.13 -3.13 4.95
C ALA A 57 -0.69 -3.12 4.40
N GLY A 58 0.31 -3.28 5.26
CA GLY A 58 1.71 -3.38 4.87
C GLY A 58 1.97 -4.61 3.98
N HIS A 59 1.53 -5.79 4.41
CA HIS A 59 1.64 -7.01 3.61
C HIS A 59 0.89 -6.90 2.30
N LYS A 60 -0.35 -6.42 2.32
CA LYS A 60 -1.16 -6.26 1.11
C LYS A 60 -0.53 -5.30 0.12
N ALA A 61 0.10 -4.21 0.58
CA ALA A 61 0.82 -3.30 -0.29
C ALA A 61 2.00 -3.99 -0.98
N THR A 62 2.82 -4.72 -0.21
CA THR A 62 3.95 -5.49 -0.75
C THR A 62 3.49 -6.56 -1.73
N ASP A 63 2.48 -7.36 -1.36
CA ASP A 63 1.93 -8.42 -2.22
C ASP A 63 1.37 -7.85 -3.53
N THR A 64 0.72 -6.68 -3.46
CA THR A 64 0.22 -5.99 -4.66
C THR A 64 1.37 -5.57 -5.58
N VAL A 65 2.46 -5.03 -5.04
CA VAL A 65 3.63 -4.65 -5.84
C VAL A 65 4.25 -5.87 -6.52
N VAL A 66 4.45 -6.97 -5.78
CA VAL A 66 5.02 -8.20 -6.35
C VAL A 66 4.08 -8.81 -7.39
N GLN A 67 2.77 -8.70 -7.20
CA GLN A 67 1.79 -9.15 -8.19
C GLN A 67 1.89 -8.34 -9.49
N ILE A 68 1.97 -7.01 -9.40
CA ILE A 68 2.16 -6.12 -10.56
C ILE A 68 3.46 -6.48 -11.29
N GLU A 69 4.56 -6.66 -10.56
CA GLU A 69 5.85 -7.05 -11.15
C GLU A 69 5.77 -8.38 -11.89
N ARG A 70 5.12 -9.40 -11.31
CA ARG A 70 4.91 -10.69 -11.97
C ARG A 70 4.09 -10.57 -13.25
N GLU A 71 3.05 -9.75 -13.24
CA GLU A 71 2.22 -9.49 -14.42
C GLU A 71 3.02 -8.78 -15.52
N GLN A 72 3.81 -7.76 -15.17
CA GLN A 72 4.69 -7.06 -16.11
C GLN A 72 5.77 -7.97 -16.69
N LEU A 73 6.44 -8.77 -15.85
CA LEU A 73 7.44 -9.75 -16.29
C LEU A 73 6.87 -10.78 -17.26
N ALA A 74 5.63 -11.25 -17.02
CA ALA A 74 4.97 -12.19 -17.94
C ALA A 74 4.74 -11.56 -19.32
N VAL A 75 4.37 -10.28 -19.38
CA VAL A 75 4.20 -9.55 -20.63
C VAL A 75 5.55 -9.35 -21.33
N TRP A 76 6.58 -8.89 -20.61
CA TRP A 76 7.93 -8.71 -21.19
C TRP A 76 8.49 -10.02 -21.73
N ARG A 77 8.27 -11.14 -21.04
CA ARG A 77 8.64 -12.47 -21.53
C ARG A 77 7.88 -12.84 -22.81
N THR A 78 6.61 -12.49 -22.89
CA THR A 78 5.80 -12.72 -24.10
C THR A 78 6.32 -11.87 -25.28
N ILE A 79 6.69 -10.61 -25.04
CA ILE A 79 7.31 -9.74 -26.05
C ILE A 79 8.66 -10.34 -26.50
N ALA A 80 9.52 -10.74 -25.56
CA ALA A 80 10.84 -11.29 -25.88
C ALA A 80 10.78 -12.58 -26.73
N TYR A 81 9.74 -13.41 -26.54
CA TYR A 81 9.50 -14.62 -27.34
C TYR A 81 8.61 -14.38 -28.57
N THR A 82 8.31 -13.14 -28.93
CA THR A 82 7.60 -12.84 -30.17
C THR A 82 8.50 -13.17 -31.35
N GLU A 83 7.96 -13.89 -32.33
CA GLU A 83 8.69 -14.28 -33.54
C GLU A 83 9.24 -13.03 -34.26
N GLY A 84 10.55 -13.03 -34.57
CA GLY A 84 11.22 -11.91 -35.22
C GLY A 84 11.72 -10.82 -34.26
N PHE A 85 11.33 -10.84 -32.97
CA PHE A 85 11.76 -9.82 -32.01
C PHE A 85 13.25 -9.94 -31.70
N ALA A 86 13.72 -11.15 -31.35
CA ALA A 86 15.12 -11.40 -31.04
C ALA A 86 16.03 -11.14 -32.26
N GLU A 87 15.57 -11.48 -33.46
CA GLU A 87 16.26 -11.24 -34.72
C GLU A 87 16.37 -9.74 -35.03
N ALA A 88 15.29 -8.96 -34.83
CA ALA A 88 15.29 -7.52 -35.01
C ALA A 88 16.26 -6.83 -34.02
N VAL A 89 16.24 -7.24 -32.75
CA VAL A 89 17.18 -6.74 -31.73
C VAL A 89 18.62 -7.09 -32.09
N ALA A 90 18.89 -8.33 -32.51
CA ALA A 90 20.23 -8.77 -32.92
C ALA A 90 20.75 -8.05 -34.18
N ALA A 91 19.85 -7.66 -35.09
CA ALA A 91 20.17 -6.85 -36.27
C ALA A 91 20.35 -5.36 -35.95
N GLY A 92 20.05 -4.92 -34.72
CA GLY A 92 20.03 -3.52 -34.32
C GLY A 92 18.83 -2.73 -34.87
N ASP A 93 17.81 -3.43 -35.37
CA ASP A 93 16.57 -2.85 -35.88
C ASP A 93 15.57 -2.60 -34.74
N GLY A 94 15.83 -1.52 -33.99
CA GLY A 94 14.99 -1.11 -32.85
C GLY A 94 13.56 -0.77 -33.26
N ASP A 95 13.36 -0.21 -34.46
CA ASP A 95 12.04 0.16 -34.98
C ASP A 95 11.22 -1.08 -35.36
N GLY A 96 11.86 -2.08 -35.99
CA GLY A 96 11.24 -3.38 -36.27
C GLY A 96 10.83 -4.11 -34.99
N ALA A 97 11.72 -4.16 -33.99
CA ALA A 97 11.42 -4.76 -32.69
C ALA A 97 10.27 -4.02 -31.96
N ALA A 98 10.26 -2.69 -32.02
CA ALA A 98 9.22 -1.82 -31.48
C ALA A 98 7.84 -2.07 -32.13
N LEU A 99 7.79 -2.27 -33.45
CA LEU A 99 6.54 -2.56 -34.17
C LEU A 99 5.95 -3.92 -33.78
N LEU A 100 6.80 -4.92 -33.54
CA LEU A 100 6.37 -6.24 -33.07
C LEU A 100 5.86 -6.20 -31.63
N ALA A 101 6.47 -5.38 -30.77
CA ALA A 101 6.09 -5.27 -29.37
C ALA A 101 4.83 -4.42 -29.12
N LEU A 102 4.55 -3.42 -29.97
CA LEU A 102 3.48 -2.43 -29.75
C LEU A 102 2.09 -3.04 -29.49
N PRO A 103 1.61 -4.06 -30.23
CA PRO A 103 0.30 -4.66 -29.95
C PRO A 103 0.25 -5.33 -28.58
N LEU A 104 1.34 -5.96 -28.14
CA LEU A 104 1.42 -6.59 -26.82
C LEU A 104 1.47 -5.53 -25.71
N LEU A 105 2.27 -4.48 -25.92
CA LEU A 105 2.41 -3.35 -25.01
C LEU A 105 1.07 -2.66 -24.74
N ALA A 106 0.35 -2.33 -25.82
CA ALA A 106 -0.94 -1.65 -25.76
C ALA A 106 -2.03 -2.53 -25.13
N ASN A 107 -2.08 -3.83 -25.44
CA ASN A 107 -3.05 -4.74 -24.84
C ASN A 107 -2.79 -4.98 -23.34
N ALA A 108 -1.52 -4.99 -22.94
CA ALA A 108 -1.12 -5.11 -21.54
C ALA A 108 -1.15 -3.77 -20.78
N ASN A 109 -1.39 -2.66 -21.48
CA ASN A 109 -1.38 -1.30 -20.94
C ASN A 109 -0.12 -1.02 -20.10
N LEU A 110 1.03 -1.46 -20.62
CA LEU A 110 2.33 -1.23 -19.98
C LEU A 110 2.75 0.23 -20.14
N ASP A 111 3.25 0.84 -19.08
CA ASP A 111 3.65 2.25 -19.09
C ASP A 111 4.91 2.50 -19.92
N ALA A 112 5.83 1.52 -19.96
CA ALA A 112 7.12 1.67 -20.60
C ALA A 112 7.68 0.35 -21.13
N LEU A 113 8.40 0.44 -22.24
CA LEU A 113 9.25 -0.62 -22.79
C LEU A 113 10.57 -0.01 -23.27
N GLU A 114 11.66 -0.63 -22.87
CA GLU A 114 13.03 -0.26 -23.26
C GLU A 114 13.67 -1.45 -23.97
N ILE A 115 14.13 -1.23 -25.21
CA ILE A 115 14.79 -2.24 -26.02
C ILE A 115 16.27 -1.91 -26.07
N LEU A 116 17.12 -2.84 -25.62
CA LEU A 116 18.56 -2.66 -25.50
C LEU A 116 19.32 -3.64 -26.40
N ASP A 117 20.50 -3.25 -26.85
CA ASP A 117 21.45 -4.14 -27.51
C ASP A 117 22.24 -4.99 -26.50
N SER A 118 23.06 -5.92 -27.00
CA SER A 118 23.94 -6.78 -26.19
C SER A 118 25.04 -6.04 -25.43
N GLN A 119 25.18 -4.73 -25.63
CA GLN A 119 26.11 -3.85 -24.94
C GLN A 119 25.38 -2.90 -23.96
N GLY A 120 24.06 -3.07 -23.79
CA GLY A 120 23.20 -2.24 -22.94
C GLY A 120 22.91 -0.85 -23.49
N ARG A 121 23.12 -0.62 -24.79
CA ARG A 121 22.76 0.63 -25.46
C ARG A 121 21.30 0.58 -25.89
N PRO A 122 20.55 1.67 -25.73
CA PRO A 122 19.15 1.68 -26.13
C PRO A 122 19.02 1.71 -27.66
N LEU A 123 18.20 0.80 -28.18
CA LEU A 123 17.81 0.71 -29.58
C LEU A 123 16.50 1.46 -29.84
N ASN A 124 15.53 1.31 -28.93
CA ASN A 124 14.25 1.99 -28.99
C ASN A 124 13.61 2.01 -27.59
N ALA A 125 12.86 3.07 -27.29
CA ALA A 125 12.07 3.20 -26.08
C ALA A 125 10.64 3.61 -26.42
N GLN A 126 9.66 3.00 -25.78
CA GLN A 126 8.24 3.35 -25.89
C GLN A 126 7.70 3.69 -24.50
N HIS A 127 7.22 4.92 -24.32
CA HIS A 127 6.58 5.37 -23.08
C HIS A 127 5.14 5.79 -23.35
N HIS A 128 4.20 5.26 -22.57
CA HIS A 128 2.80 5.63 -22.66
C HIS A 128 2.63 7.12 -22.34
N VAL A 129 1.87 7.82 -23.18
CA VAL A 129 1.60 9.25 -22.97
C VAL A 129 0.58 9.38 -21.84
N PRO A 130 0.92 10.06 -20.73
CA PRO A 130 0.00 10.18 -19.60
C PRO A 130 -1.32 10.86 -20.02
N GLY A 131 -2.43 10.14 -19.85
CA GLY A 131 -3.76 10.61 -20.26
C GLY A 131 -4.09 10.44 -21.76
N GLY A 132 -3.20 9.82 -22.53
CA GLY A 132 -3.43 9.41 -23.91
C GLY A 132 -4.25 8.11 -24.01
N HIS A 133 -4.60 7.73 -25.24
CA HIS A 133 -5.23 6.45 -25.54
C HIS A 133 -4.26 5.27 -25.35
N ALA A 134 -4.77 4.04 -25.33
CA ALA A 134 -3.97 2.82 -25.12
C ALA A 134 -2.89 2.57 -26.19
N LEU A 135 -2.92 3.29 -27.31
CA LEU A 135 -1.92 3.21 -28.39
C LEU A 135 -0.99 4.42 -28.43
N ASP A 136 -1.19 5.40 -27.56
CA ASP A 136 -0.40 6.63 -27.54
C ASP A 136 0.90 6.38 -26.79
N TYR A 137 1.91 5.89 -27.53
CA TYR A 137 3.27 5.73 -27.05
C TYR A 137 4.20 6.73 -27.71
N ALA A 138 4.94 7.47 -26.90
CA ALA A 138 6.03 8.31 -27.36
C ALA A 138 7.29 7.44 -27.57
N THR A 139 7.87 7.51 -28.77
CA THR A 139 9.12 6.85 -29.09
C THR A 139 10.30 7.77 -28.75
N GLY A 140 11.32 7.23 -28.09
CA GLY A 140 12.56 7.95 -27.81
C GLY A 140 13.80 7.07 -27.94
N PRO A 141 15.01 7.64 -27.93
CA PRO A 141 16.25 6.89 -27.97
C PRO A 141 16.54 6.11 -26.68
N GLY A 142 15.64 6.09 -25.68
CA GLY A 142 15.88 5.52 -24.35
C GLY A 142 16.91 6.30 -23.53
N ALA A 143 17.00 6.01 -22.24
CA ALA A 143 18.09 6.51 -21.39
C ALA A 143 19.32 5.58 -21.47
N ASP A 144 20.47 6.04 -20.96
CA ASP A 144 21.64 5.17 -20.81
C ASP A 144 21.48 4.30 -19.55
N TYR A 145 21.13 3.03 -19.74
CA TYR A 145 20.86 2.10 -18.65
C TYR A 145 22.08 1.27 -18.20
N ARG A 146 23.27 1.53 -18.75
CA ARG A 146 24.50 0.77 -18.42
C ARG A 146 24.91 0.89 -16.94
N GLN A 147 24.45 1.92 -16.24
CA GLN A 147 24.70 2.12 -14.81
C GLN A 147 23.75 1.34 -13.90
N TRP A 148 22.70 0.74 -14.45
CA TRP A 148 21.70 0.02 -13.66
C TRP A 148 22.18 -1.40 -13.41
N GLN A 149 22.24 -1.78 -12.13
CA GLN A 149 22.73 -3.10 -11.74
C GLN A 149 21.93 -4.24 -12.38
N SER A 150 20.61 -4.10 -12.52
CA SER A 150 19.76 -5.12 -13.15
C SER A 150 20.14 -5.36 -14.61
N VAL A 151 20.43 -4.29 -15.36
CA VAL A 151 20.86 -4.40 -16.77
C VAL A 151 22.22 -5.08 -16.86
N THR A 152 23.18 -4.69 -16.00
CA THR A 152 24.50 -5.33 -15.96
C THR A 152 24.41 -6.83 -15.62
N ARG A 153 23.53 -7.23 -14.70
CA ARG A 153 23.32 -8.65 -14.35
C ARG A 153 22.79 -9.45 -15.54
N ILE A 154 21.76 -8.95 -16.22
CA ILE A 154 21.19 -9.60 -17.40
C ILE A 154 22.23 -9.73 -18.52
N LEU A 155 22.99 -8.66 -18.80
CA LEU A 155 24.04 -8.67 -19.83
C LEU A 155 25.23 -9.58 -19.51
N THR A 156 25.45 -9.90 -18.23
CA THR A 156 26.47 -10.85 -17.77
C THR A 156 25.92 -12.26 -17.58
N GLU A 157 24.70 -12.52 -18.07
CA GLU A 157 23.97 -13.79 -17.96
C GLU A 157 23.83 -14.26 -16.50
N GLN A 158 23.83 -13.32 -15.54
CA GLN A 158 23.57 -13.63 -14.14
C GLN A 158 22.06 -13.78 -13.95
N VAL A 159 21.67 -15.01 -13.63
CA VAL A 159 20.32 -15.35 -13.17
C VAL A 159 20.24 -14.98 -11.68
N ASP A 160 19.20 -14.25 -11.28
CA ASP A 160 18.95 -14.04 -9.85
C ASP A 160 18.35 -15.31 -9.22
N ASP A 161 18.26 -15.37 -7.88
CA ASP A 161 17.72 -16.56 -7.20
C ASP A 161 16.21 -16.80 -7.51
N ILE A 162 15.55 -15.91 -8.24
CA ILE A 162 14.10 -15.89 -8.50
C ILE A 162 13.78 -16.33 -9.94
N GLY A 163 14.74 -16.24 -10.88
CA GLY A 163 14.71 -16.83 -12.22
C GLY A 163 14.41 -15.85 -13.36
#